data_AF-S2VHT6-F1
#
_entry.id   AF-S2VHT6-F1
#
_cell.length_a   1.000
_cell.length_b   1.000
_cell.length_c   1.000
_cell.angle_alpha   90.00
_cell.angle_beta   90.00
_cell.angle_gamma   90.00
#
_symmetry.space_group_name_H-M   'P 1'
#
loop_
_entity.id
_entity.type
_entity.pdbx_description
1 polymer ?
#
loop_
_entity_poly.entity_id
_entity_poly.type
_entity_poly.pdbx_seq_one_letter_code
_entity_poly.pdbx_strand_id
1 'polypeptide(L)'
;MPFAGVLAFRWGDELVQLLRGFNKDFTTYNRDYPVESTLLRWAAAHDISTYNTLGISGIFDNSAPDYPVLEYKRKLNGNVEEFIGTFALALRPEAKLTGALI
;
A
#
# COMPACT_ATOMS: atom_id res chain seq x y z
N MET A 1 15.08 -19.96 8.02
CA MET A 1 14.52 -18.84 8.81
C MET A 1 13.62 -18.02 7.92
N PRO A 2 12.37 -17.69 8.31
CA PRO A 2 11.54 -16.76 7.55
C PRO A 2 12.18 -15.36 7.57
N PHE A 3 12.36 -14.75 6.40
CA PHE A 3 13.02 -13.44 6.27
C PHE A 3 12.10 -12.37 5.65
N ALA A 4 10.95 -12.78 5.12
CA ALA A 4 9.94 -11.92 4.54
C ALA A 4 8.56 -12.54 4.78
N GLY A 5 7.56 -11.69 4.99
CA GLY A 5 6.17 -12.10 5.18
C GLY A 5 5.22 -11.01 4.70
N VAL A 6 4.05 -11.42 4.25
CA VAL A 6 3.01 -10.53 3.72
C VAL A 6 1.63 -11.01 4.14
N LEU A 7 0.75 -10.07 4.44
CA LEU A 7 -0.68 -10.28 4.56
C LEU A 7 -1.35 -9.54 3.40
N ALA A 8 -2.03 -10.29 2.55
CA ALA A 8 -2.79 -9.74 1.43
C ALA A 8 -4.20 -10.33 1.42
N PHE A 9 -5.17 -9.56 0.93
CA PHE A 9 -6.54 -10.01 0.71
C PHE A 9 -6.96 -9.73 -0.72
N ARG A 10 -7.75 -10.65 -1.28
CA ARG A 10 -8.42 -10.45 -2.57
C ARG A 10 -9.83 -9.93 -2.31
N TRP A 11 -10.22 -8.90 -3.06
CA TRP A 11 -11.60 -8.47 -3.17
C TRP A 11 -11.93 -8.17 -4.63
N GLY A 12 -12.83 -8.96 -5.23
CA GLY A 12 -13.10 -8.88 -6.67
C GLY A 12 -11.83 -9.10 -7.51
N ASP A 13 -11.52 -8.11 -8.35
CA ASP A 13 -10.37 -8.09 -9.27
C ASP A 13 -9.17 -7.30 -8.71
N GLU A 14 -9.17 -7.10 -7.39
CA GLU A 14 -8.11 -6.41 -6.68
C GLU A 14 -7.45 -7.32 -5.63
N LEU A 15 -6.13 -7.39 -5.68
CA LEU A 15 -5.30 -7.98 -4.63
C LEU A 15 -4.64 -6.85 -3.84
N VAL A 16 -5.03 -6.71 -2.58
CA VAL A 16 -4.53 -5.66 -1.70
C VAL A 16 -3.45 -6.21 -0.78
N GLN A 17 -2.24 -5.67 -0.89
CA GLN A 17 -1.15 -5.92 0.05
C GLN A 17 -1.34 -5.06 1.30
N LEU A 18 -1.90 -5.65 2.36
CA LEU A 18 -2.27 -4.94 3.59
C LEU A 18 -1.06 -4.67 4.50
N LEU A 19 -0.26 -5.70 4.76
CA LEU A 19 0.92 -5.61 5.62
C LEU A 19 2.08 -6.37 5.01
N ARG A 20 3.30 -5.84 5.14
CA ARG A 20 4.54 -6.51 4.76
C ARG A 20 5.57 -6.34 5.86
N GLY A 21 6.37 -7.37 6.08
CA GLY A 21 7.43 -7.39 7.08
C GLY A 21 8.66 -8.11 6.55
N PHE A 22 9.83 -7.54 6.81
CA PHE A 22 11.11 -8.12 6.38
C PHE A 22 12.09 -8.12 7.54
N ASN A 23 12.91 -9.17 7.59
CA ASN A 23 14.04 -9.21 8.49
C ASN A 23 15.14 -8.27 7.99
N LYS A 24 15.60 -7.37 8.86
CA LYS A 24 16.65 -6.37 8.62
C LYS A 24 18.01 -6.99 8.30
N ASP A 25 18.28 -8.19 8.78
CA ASP A 25 19.55 -8.90 8.55
C ASP A 25 19.75 -9.28 7.08
N PHE A 26 18.68 -9.29 6.27
CA PHE A 26 18.69 -9.71 4.86
C PHE A 26 18.56 -8.54 3.89
N THR A 27 18.84 -7.30 4.33
CA THR A 27 18.67 -6.10 3.49
C THR A 27 19.57 -6.13 2.23
N THR A 28 20.69 -6.84 2.27
CA THR A 28 21.59 -7.03 1.11
C THR A 28 21.02 -7.96 0.04
N TYR A 29 20.03 -8.78 0.36
CA TYR A 29 19.54 -9.87 -0.50
C TYR A 29 18.17 -9.57 -1.12
N ASN A 30 18.00 -8.43 -1.81
CA ASN A 30 16.77 -8.02 -2.51
C ASN A 30 15.46 -8.66 -1.99
N ARG A 31 15.28 -8.57 -0.66
CA ARG A 31 14.43 -9.50 0.11
C ARG A 31 12.94 -9.36 -0.19
N ASP A 32 12.59 -8.28 -0.85
CA ASP A 32 11.24 -7.90 -1.23
C ASP A 32 10.78 -8.66 -2.49
N TYR A 33 11.73 -8.92 -3.41
CA TYR A 33 11.44 -9.51 -4.72
C TYR A 33 10.69 -10.84 -4.68
N PRO A 34 11.04 -11.82 -3.80
CA PRO A 34 10.33 -13.09 -3.76
C PRO A 34 8.85 -12.93 -3.38
N VAL A 35 8.54 -12.01 -2.46
CA VAL A 35 7.17 -11.75 -2.01
C VAL A 35 6.36 -11.12 -3.13
N GLU A 36 6.87 -10.04 -3.73
CA GLU A 36 6.15 -9.31 -4.78
C GLU A 36 5.99 -10.16 -6.04
N SER A 37 7.03 -10.89 -6.45
CA SER A 37 6.92 -11.78 -7.62
C SER A 37 5.89 -12.87 -7.40
N THR A 38 5.78 -13.40 -6.17
CA THR A 38 4.77 -14.41 -5.82
C THR A 38 3.37 -13.82 -5.91
N LEU A 39 3.13 -12.63 -5.32
CA LEU A 39 1.83 -11.98 -5.34
C LEU A 39 1.40 -11.57 -6.76
N LEU A 40 2.31 -11.01 -7.56
CA LEU A 40 2.02 -10.64 -8.95
C LEU A 40 1.71 -11.86 -9.83
N ARG A 41 2.47 -12.95 -9.68
CA ARG A 41 2.20 -14.21 -10.39
C ARG A 41 0.88 -14.82 -9.94
N TRP A 42 0.58 -14.77 -8.65
CA TRP A 42 -0.68 -15.26 -8.10
C TRP A 42 -1.86 -14.44 -8.63
N ALA A 43 -1.75 -13.11 -8.68
CA ALA A 43 -2.75 -12.23 -9.28
C ALA A 43 -2.99 -12.55 -10.75
N ALA A 44 -1.92 -12.66 -11.55
CA ALA A 44 -2.02 -13.01 -12.96
C ALA A 44 -2.65 -14.40 -13.20
N ALA A 45 -2.39 -15.37 -12.34
CA ALA A 45 -2.96 -16.71 -12.44
C ALA A 45 -4.45 -16.80 -12.03
N HIS A 46 -4.99 -15.76 -11.38
CA HIS A 46 -6.37 -15.71 -10.88
C HIS A 46 -7.20 -14.59 -11.53
N ASP A 47 -6.74 -14.09 -12.68
CA ASP A 47 -7.37 -13.03 -13.48
C ASP A 47 -7.62 -11.74 -12.67
N ILE A 48 -6.74 -11.43 -11.74
CA ILE A 48 -6.81 -10.21 -10.93
C ILE A 48 -6.10 -9.09 -11.69
N SER A 49 -6.84 -8.06 -12.07
CA SER A 49 -6.31 -6.95 -12.87
C SER A 49 -5.49 -5.95 -12.06
N THR A 50 -5.76 -5.83 -10.76
CA THR A 50 -5.20 -4.76 -9.93
C THR A 50 -4.43 -5.33 -8.75
N TYR A 51 -3.17 -4.94 -8.63
CA TYR A 51 -2.34 -5.20 -7.45
C TYR A 51 -2.12 -3.91 -6.66
N ASN A 52 -2.84 -3.77 -5.55
CA ASN A 52 -2.83 -2.55 -4.74
C ASN A 52 -1.82 -2.65 -3.59
N THR A 53 -0.83 -1.77 -3.61
CA THR A 53 0.23 -1.66 -2.58
C THR A 53 -0.04 -0.58 -1.53
N LEU A 54 -1.31 -0.15 -1.43
CA LEU A 54 -1.82 0.92 -0.56
C LEU A 54 -1.22 2.30 -0.85
N GLY A 55 -1.52 3.25 0.03
CA GLY A 55 -1.20 4.66 -0.13
C GLY A 55 0.30 5.00 -0.10
N ILE A 56 0.58 6.21 -0.54
CA ILE A 56 1.82 6.96 -0.41
C ILE A 56 1.46 8.33 0.19
N SER A 57 2.44 9.12 0.62
CA SER A 57 2.21 10.44 1.22
C SER A 57 1.56 11.47 0.28
N GLY A 58 1.60 11.23 -1.04
CA GLY A 58 1.17 12.21 -2.05
C GLY A 58 2.26 13.24 -2.41
N ILE A 59 3.46 13.14 -1.81
CA ILE A 59 4.62 13.96 -2.16
C ILE A 59 5.50 13.13 -3.11
N PHE A 60 5.73 13.64 -4.32
CA PHE A 60 6.37 12.86 -5.41
C PHE A 60 7.87 13.10 -5.57
N ASP A 61 8.45 13.91 -4.71
CA ASP A 61 9.87 14.29 -4.69
C ASP A 61 10.61 13.75 -3.45
N ASN A 62 11.91 14.01 -3.38
CA ASN A 62 12.81 13.47 -2.38
C ASN A 62 12.57 14.00 -0.96
N SER A 63 11.70 14.99 -0.77
CA SER A 63 11.29 15.49 0.55
C SER A 63 10.24 14.61 1.22
N ALA A 64 9.65 13.65 0.49
CA ALA A 64 8.62 12.77 1.01
C ALA A 64 9.13 11.92 2.19
N PRO A 65 8.39 11.85 3.31
CA PRO A 65 8.80 11.03 4.45
C PRO A 65 8.86 9.53 4.12
N ASP A 66 8.09 9.11 3.12
CA ASP A 66 8.00 7.75 2.58
C ASP A 66 8.70 7.62 1.21
N TYR A 67 9.63 8.51 0.88
CA TYR A 67 10.35 8.49 -0.41
C TYR A 67 10.91 7.09 -0.79
N PRO A 68 11.53 6.31 0.12
CA PRO A 68 11.97 4.95 -0.22
C PRO A 68 10.83 4.01 -0.64
N VAL A 69 9.63 4.19 -0.07
CA VAL A 69 8.42 3.42 -0.43
C VAL A 69 7.91 3.86 -1.81
N LEU A 70 7.93 5.15 -2.10
CA LEU A 70 7.58 5.67 -3.42
C LEU A 70 8.53 5.13 -4.52
N GLU A 71 9.83 5.18 -4.28
CA GLU A 71 10.85 4.67 -5.22
C GLU A 71 10.66 3.16 -5.47
N TYR A 72 10.36 2.41 -4.42
CA TYR A 72 10.04 0.99 -4.52
C TYR A 72 8.81 0.72 -5.40
N LYS A 73 7.71 1.44 -5.19
CA LYS A 73 6.48 1.28 -5.99
C LYS A 73 6.69 1.65 -7.45
N ARG A 74 7.54 2.65 -7.74
CA ARG A 74 7.97 2.98 -9.11
C ARG A 74 8.75 1.84 -9.76
N LYS A 75 9.60 1.11 -9.03
CA LYS A 75 10.32 -0.07 -9.54
C LYS A 75 9.39 -1.23 -9.91
N LEU A 76 8.20 -1.31 -9.29
CA LEU A 76 7.16 -2.27 -9.66
C LEU A 76 6.34 -1.82 -10.88
N ASN A 77 6.66 -0.68 -11.49
CA ASN A 77 5.88 -0.06 -12.57
C ASN A 77 4.42 0.22 -12.14
N GLY A 78 4.22 0.58 -10.87
CA GLY A 78 2.89 0.90 -10.34
C GLY A 78 2.36 2.25 -10.82
N ASN A 79 1.06 2.30 -11.10
CA ASN A 79 0.34 3.53 -11.36
C ASN A 79 -0.15 4.14 -10.04
N VAL A 80 -0.11 5.47 -9.94
CA VAL A 80 -0.66 6.20 -8.79
C VAL A 80 -2.10 6.59 -9.11
N GLU A 81 -3.01 6.20 -8.24
CA GLU A 81 -4.42 6.59 -8.30
C GLU A 81 -4.75 7.48 -7.10
N GLU A 82 -5.23 8.70 -7.37
CA GLU A 82 -5.70 9.63 -6.34
C GLU A 82 -7.22 9.51 -6.21
N PHE A 83 -7.69 9.16 -5.01
CA PHE A 83 -9.12 9.07 -4.72
C PHE A 83 -9.69 10.45 -4.39
N ILE A 84 -10.99 10.60 -4.62
CA ILE A 84 -11.80 11.80 -4.29
C ILE A 84 -11.73 12.25 -2.81
N GLY A 85 -11.19 11.41 -1.94
CA GLY A 85 -10.98 11.71 -0.53
C GLY A 85 -12.21 11.48 0.34
N THR A 86 -12.28 12.23 1.44
CA THR A 86 -13.27 12.02 2.49
C THR A 86 -14.45 12.97 2.33
N PHE A 87 -15.66 12.43 2.29
CA PHE A 87 -16.89 13.20 2.36
C PHE A 87 -17.45 13.12 3.78
N ALA A 88 -17.81 14.25 4.35
CA ALA A 88 -18.36 14.32 5.69
C ALA A 88 -19.75 14.97 5.67
N LEU A 89 -20.78 14.23 6.05
CA LEU A 89 -22.11 14.76 6.31
C LEU A 89 -22.25 15.06 7.81
N ALA A 90 -22.30 16.34 8.17
CA ALA A 90 -22.46 16.74 9.57
C ALA A 90 -23.92 16.54 10.01
N LEU A 91 -24.18 15.48 10.77
CA LEU A 91 -25.51 15.23 11.36
C LEU A 91 -25.78 16.09 12.61
N ARG A 92 -24.72 16.51 13.31
CA ARG A 92 -24.74 17.42 14.47
C ARG A 92 -23.61 18.43 14.33
N PRO A 93 -23.85 19.60 13.74
CA PRO A 93 -22.82 20.61 13.49
C PRO A 93 -22.09 21.06 14.77
N GLU A 94 -22.78 21.06 15.91
CA GLU A 94 -22.24 21.52 17.19
C GLU A 94 -21.20 20.55 17.77
N ALA A 95 -21.24 19.27 17.40
CA ALA A 95 -20.27 18.26 17.87
C ALA A 95 -18.84 18.53 17.38
N LYS A 96 -18.69 19.31 16.30
CA LYS A 96 -17.36 19.78 15.86
C LYS A 96 -16.76 20.80 16.83
N LEU A 97 -17.59 21.61 17.50
CA LEU A 97 -17.13 22.62 18.47
C LEU A 97 -16.62 21.99 19.77
N THR A 98 -17.10 20.79 20.11
CA THR A 98 -16.70 20.06 21.32
C THR A 98 -15.52 19.11 21.10
N GLY A 99 -14.93 19.09 19.90
CA GLY A 99 -13.80 18.22 19.55
C GLY A 99 -14.15 16.73 19.48
N ALA A 100 -15.44 16.38 19.45
CA ALA A 100 -15.90 14.99 19.41
C ALA A 100 -15.84 14.36 18.00
N LEU A 101 -15.35 15.11 17.00
CA LEU A 101 -15.08 14.63 15.65
C LEU A 101 -13.67 15.03 15.24
N ILE A 102 -12.70 14.27 15.76
CA ILE A 102 -11.41 13.96 15.11
C ILE A 102 -11.19 12.46 15.34
#